data_AF-A0A936QGD3-F1
#
_entry.id   AF-A0A936QGD3-F1
#
_cell.length_a   1.000
_cell.length_b   1.000
_cell.length_c   1.000
_cell.angle_alpha   90.00
_cell.angle_beta   90.00
_cell.angle_gamma   90.00
#
_symmetry.space_group_name_H-M   'P 1'
#
loop_
_entity.id
_entity.type
_entity.pdbx_description
1 polymer ?
#
loop_
_entity_poly.entity_id
_entity_poly.type
_entity_poly.pdbx_seq_one_letter_code
_entity_poly.pdbx_strand_id
1 'polypeptide(L)'
;MKNFLRNLFGIRQQRRSLPVTMAPKIGASIVRDGVKIKLAQSCDDEVWEWLVLCGWRVCSVRNDRRHYVQLPMDAITRLKAASVSERDSVMEELLQAARSRQRDTRIRA
;
A
#
# COMPACT_ATOMS: atom_id res chain seq x y z
N MET A 1 -14.62 25.31 13.11
CA MET A 1 -13.70 24.92 14.21
C MET A 1 -13.95 23.49 14.76
N LYS A 2 -14.22 22.47 13.92
CA LYS A 2 -14.46 21.08 14.40
C LYS A 2 -13.29 20.11 14.18
N ASN A 3 -12.20 20.55 13.53
CA ASN A 3 -11.09 19.67 13.14
C ASN A 3 -9.91 19.66 14.12
N PHE A 4 -9.81 20.68 15.00
CA PHE A 4 -8.66 20.82 15.91
C PHE A 4 -8.71 19.83 17.08
N LEU A 5 -9.92 19.58 17.61
CA LEU A 5 -10.14 18.66 18.72
C LEU A 5 -9.86 17.19 18.35
N ARG A 6 -10.10 16.77 17.10
CA ARG A 6 -9.82 15.39 16.66
C ARG A 6 -8.32 15.05 16.63
N ASN A 7 -7.47 16.05 16.44
CA ASN A 7 -6.02 15.87 16.42
C ASN A 7 -5.43 15.80 17.84
N LEU A 8 -6.02 16.53 18.79
CA LEU A 8 -5.50 16.64 20.16
C LEU A 8 -5.76 15.39 21.02
N PHE A 9 -6.84 14.65 20.78
CA PHE A 9 -7.22 13.49 21.60
C PHE A 9 -6.59 12.16 21.18
N GLY A 10 -5.59 12.14 20.29
CA GLY A 10 -4.95 10.87 19.89
C GLY A 10 -5.92 9.84 19.30
N ILE A 11 -7.10 10.27 18.82
CA ILE A 11 -8.17 9.42 18.25
C ILE A 11 -7.80 8.99 16.82
N ARG A 12 -6.53 8.66 16.59
CA ARG A 12 -6.18 7.73 15.53
C ARG A 12 -6.06 6.37 16.20
N GLN A 13 -7.20 5.71 16.33
CA GLN A 13 -7.22 4.29 16.61
C GLN A 13 -6.34 3.60 15.55
N GLN A 14 -5.23 3.02 15.98
CA GLN A 14 -4.38 2.20 15.14
C GLN A 14 -5.28 1.11 14.56
N ARG A 15 -5.42 1.09 13.23
CA ARG A 15 -6.30 0.13 12.57
C ARG A 15 -5.75 -1.25 12.90
N ARG A 16 -6.57 -2.08 13.55
CA ARG A 16 -6.25 -3.48 13.79
C ARG A 16 -5.88 -4.13 12.45
N SER A 17 -4.90 -5.03 12.47
CA SER A 17 -4.62 -5.90 11.32
C SER A 17 -5.92 -6.58 10.92
N LEU A 18 -6.27 -6.45 9.64
CA LEU A 18 -7.42 -7.18 9.11
C LEU A 18 -7.05 -8.68 9.11
N PRO A 19 -8.00 -9.59 9.36
CA PRO A 19 -7.74 -11.02 9.14
C PRO A 19 -7.27 -11.23 7.70
N VAL A 20 -6.39 -12.21 7.49
CA VAL A 20 -5.96 -12.61 6.14
C VAL A 20 -7.21 -12.96 5.33
N THR A 21 -7.58 -12.08 4.42
CA THR A 21 -8.67 -12.33 3.46
C THR A 21 -8.10 -13.01 2.23
N MET A 22 -8.94 -13.60 1.39
CA MET A 22 -8.51 -14.10 0.07
C MET A 22 -7.78 -13.02 -0.74
N ALA A 23 -6.89 -13.44 -1.64
CA ALA A 23 -6.20 -12.53 -2.52
C ALA A 23 -7.18 -11.67 -3.34
N PRO A 24 -6.94 -10.35 -3.45
CA PRO A 24 -7.78 -9.46 -4.23
C PRO A 24 -7.76 -9.79 -5.72
N LYS A 25 -8.90 -9.59 -6.38
CA LYS A 25 -9.06 -9.77 -7.84
C LYS A 25 -8.22 -8.75 -8.63
N ILE A 26 -7.90 -9.10 -9.88
CA ILE A 26 -7.29 -8.20 -10.86
C ILE A 26 -8.10 -6.90 -10.96
N GLY A 27 -7.40 -5.77 -11.06
CA GLY A 27 -7.98 -4.43 -11.10
C GLY A 27 -8.27 -3.82 -9.73
N ALA A 28 -8.24 -4.62 -8.65
CA ALA A 28 -8.32 -4.08 -7.30
C ALA A 28 -7.10 -3.21 -6.98
N SER A 29 -7.29 -2.32 -6.02
CA SER A 29 -6.21 -1.49 -5.49
C SER A 29 -5.87 -1.91 -4.07
N ILE A 30 -4.59 -2.06 -3.76
CA ILE A 30 -4.10 -2.28 -2.41
C ILE A 30 -3.30 -1.06 -1.95
N VAL A 31 -3.35 -0.77 -0.66
CA VAL A 31 -2.76 0.44 -0.07
C VAL A 31 -2.02 0.13 1.23
N ARG A 32 -0.92 0.84 1.45
CA ARG A 32 -0.13 0.86 2.68
C ARG A 32 0.49 2.25 2.85
N ASP A 33 0.35 2.86 4.02
CA ASP A 33 1.09 4.08 4.44
C ASP A 33 1.22 5.21 3.38
N GLY A 34 0.14 5.52 2.67
CA GLY A 34 0.15 6.59 1.64
C GLY A 34 0.71 6.16 0.28
N VAL A 35 0.94 4.87 0.10
CA VAL A 35 1.33 4.23 -1.16
C VAL A 35 0.19 3.31 -1.64
N LYS A 36 0.05 3.19 -2.96
CA LYS A 36 -0.99 2.41 -3.63
C LYS A 36 -0.39 1.56 -4.75
N ILE A 37 -0.83 0.31 -4.83
CA ILE A 37 -0.60 -0.58 -5.98
C ILE A 37 -1.95 -0.85 -6.63
N LYS A 38 -2.01 -0.77 -7.97
CA LYS A 38 -3.14 -1.26 -8.75
C LYS A 38 -2.74 -2.62 -9.30
N LEU A 39 -3.53 -3.65 -9.00
CA LEU A 39 -3.22 -5.01 -9.42
C LEU A 39 -3.49 -5.14 -10.93
N ALA A 40 -2.43 -5.18 -11.74
CA ALA A 40 -2.52 -5.50 -13.16
C ALA A 40 -2.68 -7.01 -13.42
N GLN A 41 -2.24 -7.84 -12.49
CA GLN A 41 -2.25 -9.30 -12.57
C GLN A 41 -2.73 -9.91 -11.26
N SER A 42 -3.00 -11.22 -11.26
CA SER A 42 -3.36 -11.95 -10.04
C SER A 42 -2.19 -11.96 -9.06
N CYS A 43 -2.52 -11.71 -7.80
CA CYS A 43 -1.62 -11.91 -6.67
C CYS A 43 -1.84 -13.33 -6.16
N ASP A 44 -0.75 -14.09 -5.99
CA ASP A 44 -0.84 -15.42 -5.41
C ASP A 44 -1.11 -15.30 -3.91
N ASP A 45 -1.73 -16.31 -3.31
CA ASP A 45 -2.14 -16.26 -1.90
C ASP A 45 -0.94 -16.08 -0.96
N GLU A 46 0.20 -16.75 -1.23
CA GLU A 46 1.44 -16.58 -0.45
C GLU A 46 1.95 -15.13 -0.47
N VAL A 47 1.98 -14.52 -1.65
CA VAL A 47 2.43 -13.11 -1.79
C VAL A 47 1.43 -12.18 -1.12
N TRP A 48 0.15 -12.49 -1.20
CA TRP A 48 -0.89 -11.70 -0.55
C TRP A 48 -0.83 -11.80 0.97
N GLU A 49 -0.65 -13.00 1.53
CA GLU A 49 -0.44 -13.23 2.96
C GLU A 49 0.75 -12.41 3.47
N TRP A 50 1.88 -12.50 2.78
CA TRP A 50 3.06 -11.71 3.10
C TRP A 50 2.78 -10.20 2.99
N LEU A 51 2.06 -9.73 1.97
CA LEU A 51 1.65 -8.33 1.84
C LEU A 51 0.77 -7.88 3.03
N VAL A 52 -0.17 -8.71 3.47
CA VAL A 52 -1.03 -8.42 4.64
C VAL A 52 -0.19 -8.31 5.91
N LEU A 53 0.80 -9.19 6.10
CA LEU A 53 1.76 -9.11 7.22
C LEU A 53 2.59 -7.83 7.15
N CYS A 54 2.98 -7.39 5.95
CA CYS A 54 3.63 -6.10 5.73
C CYS A 54 2.68 -4.89 5.89
N GLY A 55 1.40 -5.08 6.23
CA GLY A 55 0.43 -4.03 6.49
C GLY A 55 -0.31 -3.51 5.26
N TRP A 56 -0.22 -4.20 4.12
CA TRP A 56 -1.04 -3.90 2.96
C TRP A 56 -2.50 -4.33 3.17
N ARG A 57 -3.42 -3.60 2.55
CA ARG A 57 -4.86 -3.92 2.57
C ARG A 57 -5.52 -3.55 1.27
N VAL A 58 -6.65 -4.18 0.98
CA VAL A 58 -7.51 -3.79 -0.14
C VAL A 58 -8.14 -2.42 0.14
N CYS A 59 -8.10 -1.54 -0.85
CA CYS A 59 -8.83 -0.29 -0.86
C CYS A 59 -10.29 -0.56 -1.24
N SER A 60 -11.14 -0.80 -0.24
CA SER A 60 -12.57 -1.11 -0.42
C SER A 60 -13.44 0.10 -0.77
N VAL A 61 -12.94 1.32 -0.60
CA VAL A 61 -13.71 2.54 -0.82
C VAL A 61 -13.69 2.92 -2.30
N ARG A 62 -14.86 2.92 -2.95
CA ARG A 62 -15.04 3.26 -4.37
C ARG A 62 -14.53 4.66 -4.72
N ASN A 63 -14.77 5.64 -3.85
CA ASN A 63 -14.35 7.03 -4.03
C ASN A 63 -13.37 7.45 -2.94
N ASP A 64 -12.21 6.77 -2.87
CA ASP A 64 -11.16 7.12 -1.93
C ASP A 64 -10.48 8.43 -2.36
N ARG A 65 -10.67 9.49 -1.56
CA ARG A 65 -10.12 10.83 -1.80
C ARG A 65 -8.73 11.04 -1.18
N ARG A 66 -8.13 10.00 -0.61
CA ARG A 66 -6.79 10.09 -0.04
C ARG A 66 -5.75 10.20 -1.17
N HIS A 67 -4.77 11.05 -0.97
CA HIS A 67 -3.62 11.15 -1.85
C HIS A 67 -2.68 9.98 -1.58
N TYR A 68 -2.41 9.20 -2.63
CA TYR A 68 -1.46 8.09 -2.60
C TYR A 68 -0.39 8.30 -3.66
N VAL A 69 0.79 7.74 -3.40
CA VAL A 69 1.78 7.52 -4.45
C VAL A 69 1.48 6.22 -5.12
N GLN A 70 1.35 6.27 -6.44
CA GLN A 70 1.19 5.07 -7.23
C GLN A 70 2.57 4.40 -7.41
N LEU A 71 2.67 3.14 -6.99
CA LEU A 71 3.79 2.29 -7.35
C LEU A 71 3.71 1.85 -8.82
N PRO A 72 4.85 1.45 -9.41
CA PRO A 72 4.90 0.86 -10.75
C PRO A 72 3.86 -0.26 -10.93
N MET A 73 3.28 -0.35 -12.12
CA MET A 73 2.24 -1.34 -12.44
C MET A 73 2.74 -2.79 -12.38
N ASP A 74 4.06 -2.98 -12.57
CA ASP A 74 4.78 -4.24 -12.51
C ASP A 74 5.25 -4.61 -11.08
N ALA A 75 4.91 -3.81 -10.05
CA ALA A 75 5.35 -4.06 -8.68
C ALA A 75 4.98 -5.48 -8.19
N ILE A 76 3.76 -5.95 -8.47
CA ILE A 76 3.33 -7.31 -8.10
C ILE A 76 4.10 -8.37 -8.88
N THR A 77 4.39 -8.11 -10.16
CA THR A 77 5.18 -9.00 -10.99
C THR A 77 6.58 -9.18 -10.41
N ARG A 78 7.22 -8.09 -9.98
CA ARG A 78 8.55 -8.12 -9.33
C ARG A 78 8.52 -8.89 -8.01
N LEU A 79 7.51 -8.65 -7.17
CA LEU A 79 7.36 -9.34 -5.88
C LEU A 79 7.08 -10.84 -6.03
N LYS A 80 6.36 -11.23 -7.08
CA LYS A 80 6.11 -12.63 -7.43
C LYS A 80 7.35 -13.32 -7.99
N ALA A 81 8.16 -12.60 -8.77
CA ALA A 81 9.40 -13.13 -9.33
C ALA A 81 10.51 -13.27 -8.27
N ALA A 82 10.45 -12.47 -7.20
CA ALA A 82 11.41 -12.51 -6.10
C ALA A 82 11.20 -13.75 -5.21
N SER A 83 12.31 -14.35 -4.76
CA SER A 83 12.28 -15.36 -3.72
C SER A 83 11.79 -14.77 -2.38
N VAL A 84 11.37 -15.63 -1.45
CA VAL A 84 10.92 -15.21 -0.11
C VAL A 84 11.98 -14.33 0.60
N SER A 85 13.27 -14.66 0.46
CA SER A 85 14.37 -13.90 1.06
C SER A 85 14.65 -12.55 0.38
N GLU A 86 14.33 -12.41 -0.91
CA GLU A 86 14.58 -11.18 -1.67
C GLU A 86 13.38 -10.23 -1.65
N ARG A 87 12.20 -10.74 -1.30
CA ARG A 87 10.93 -10.02 -1.37
C ARG A 87 10.92 -8.75 -0.52
N ASP A 88 11.55 -8.80 0.66
CA ASP A 88 11.70 -7.64 1.54
C ASP A 88 12.56 -6.55 0.87
N SER A 89 13.68 -6.92 0.26
CA SER A 89 14.57 -5.99 -0.45
C SER A 89 13.88 -5.34 -1.64
N VAL A 90 13.16 -6.12 -2.46
CA VAL A 90 12.40 -5.60 -3.61
C VAL A 90 11.31 -4.62 -3.15
N MET A 91 10.61 -4.95 -2.06
CA MET A 91 9.60 -4.06 -1.49
C MET A 91 10.21 -2.77 -0.94
N GLU A 92 11.35 -2.86 -0.26
CA GLU A 92 12.05 -1.68 0.23
C GLU A 92 12.47 -0.75 -0.93
N GLU A 93 13.04 -1.30 -2.01
CA GLU A 93 13.39 -0.55 -3.22
C GLU A 93 12.17 0.20 -3.79
N LEU A 94 11.05 -0.51 -3.95
CA LEU A 94 9.79 0.07 -4.44
C LEU A 94 9.30 1.21 -3.54
N LEU A 95 9.33 1.02 -2.22
CA LEU A 95 8.90 2.03 -1.25
C LEU A 95 9.85 3.24 -1.21
N GLN A 96 11.16 3.03 -1.34
CA GLN A 96 12.14 4.11 -1.43
C GLN A 96 11.91 4.94 -2.70
N ALA A 97 11.70 4.30 -3.86
CA ALA A 97 11.37 4.99 -5.10
C ALA A 97 10.07 5.82 -4.98
N ALA A 98 9.05 5.29 -4.28
CA ALA A 98 7.82 6.03 -4.00
C ALA A 98 8.04 7.25 -3.12
N ARG A 99 8.86 7.13 -2.06
CA ARG A 99 9.20 8.23 -1.14
C ARG A 99 9.95 9.35 -1.86
N SER A 100 10.90 9.02 -2.73
CA SER A 100 11.62 9.99 -3.55
C SER A 100 10.65 10.78 -4.45
N ARG A 101 9.74 10.08 -5.14
CA ARG A 101 8.70 10.74 -5.96
C ARG A 101 7.80 11.67 -5.14
N GLN A 102 7.43 11.31 -3.89
CA GLN A 102 6.65 12.23 -3.03
C GLN A 102 7.38 13.54 -2.74
N ARG A 103 8.69 13.46 -2.48
CA ARG A 103 9.49 14.64 -2.16
C ARG A 103 9.53 15.58 -3.34
N ASP A 104 9.75 15.05 -4.55
CA ASP A 104 9.79 15.87 -5.77
C ASP A 104 8.47 16.59 -6.03
N THR A 105 7.34 15.90 -5.87
CA THR A 105 6.01 16.53 -6.06
C THR A 105 5.74 17.61 -5.01
N ARG A 106 6.25 17.46 -3.77
CA ARG A 106 6.09 18.46 -2.71
C ARG A 106 6.99 19.69 -2.89
N ILE A 107 8.15 19.55 -3.52
CA ILE A 107 9.05 20.68 -3.79
C ILE A 107 8.52 21.54 -4.95
N ARG A 108 7.78 20.92 -5.89
CA ARG A 108 7.25 21.58 -7.09
C ARG A 108 5.85 22.18 -6.93
N ALA A 109 5.19 21.95 -5.79
CA ALA A 109 3.83 22.42 -5.50
C ALA A 109 3.86 23.61 -4.54
#